data_AF-A0A451A2X5-F1
#
_entry.id   AF-A0A451A2X5-F1
#
_cell.length_a   1.000
_cell.length_b   1.000
_cell.length_c   1.000
_cell.angle_alpha   90.00
_cell.angle_beta   90.00
_cell.angle_gamma   90.00
#
_symmetry.space_group_name_H-M   'P 1'
#
loop_
_entity.id
_entity.type
_entity.pdbx_description
1 polymer ?
#
loop_
_entity_poly.entity_id
_entity_poly.type
_entity_poly.pdbx_seq_one_letter_code
_entity_poly.pdbx_strand_id
1 'polypeptide(L)'
;MSKSPLISAARITEIRHQMNLWHKEWEKDFSSFFRETSPIADHHRPRLESLFGRPANSVSKQEQEINASEPVWATFATANPVIAGRERYPGIRACVAFHKVPCSFKMQTKGHGCLHCALSMANRNVTFIKSSEQIAAIKTAIKSITAKLGRMPPILEVLPDGSFLNPEEVPLATQENIFRIAAAENDIVQISIESRPEYISVERILHLLHILRDEQIMEIYIGLESIDPFILNHIIKKGFTVERFEEKMDEIAHQLPNNLKKRITISVYHFFNPPYLTEKESIESAIAMSRQMREYAHRTKIPFSVKYEPAVISKGTFQWYLFEHGKYTPPNYFSIAEIIPLAYFEGLSGHIKFGQRDDIDDFQSTASIPSLENPQMFSIFDFMVYNAVQRFNADQDIWMFCADMSVVLEDSPEFRVWEEAIYGKQGESALSRIFAEYKQKILGDNYKSRIAFQKKVGRILESIEYDNRDLSEKLREKGKQGASGIPAALHASFSRTGIKVHVSEKQNF
;
A
#
# COMPACT_ATOMS: atom_id res chain seq x y z
N MET A 1 -24.24 14.13 11.07
CA MET A 1 -25.07 13.88 9.86
C MET A 1 -25.24 12.37 9.75
N SER A 2 -26.47 11.89 9.58
CA SER A 2 -26.75 10.48 9.30
C SER A 2 -26.03 10.11 8.00
N LYS A 3 -24.97 9.32 8.09
CA LYS A 3 -24.23 8.85 6.90
C LYS A 3 -25.08 7.78 6.24
N SER A 4 -25.69 8.12 5.10
CA SER A 4 -26.24 7.09 4.23
C SER A 4 -25.14 6.07 3.93
N PRO A 5 -25.42 4.76 4.00
CA PRO A 5 -24.43 3.74 3.65
C PRO A 5 -23.99 3.95 2.20
N LEU A 6 -22.71 3.72 1.93
CA LEU A 6 -22.14 3.86 0.58
C LEU A 6 -22.72 2.80 -0.35
N ILE A 7 -23.09 1.65 0.20
CA ILE A 7 -23.72 0.54 -0.51
C ILE A 7 -25.21 0.46 -0.15
N SER A 8 -26.08 0.32 -1.15
CA SER A 8 -27.52 0.18 -0.93
C SER A 8 -27.88 -1.11 -0.19
N ALA A 9 -29.02 -1.12 0.52
CA ALA A 9 -29.48 -2.31 1.25
C ALA A 9 -29.69 -3.55 0.35
N ALA A 10 -30.16 -3.33 -0.88
CA ALA A 10 -30.31 -4.40 -1.88
C ALA A 10 -28.94 -4.99 -2.26
N ARG A 11 -27.96 -4.12 -2.52
CA ARG A 11 -26.59 -4.52 -2.86
C ARG A 11 -25.87 -5.20 -1.69
N ILE A 12 -26.09 -4.76 -0.45
CA ILE A 12 -25.63 -5.45 0.77
C ILE A 12 -26.21 -6.87 0.86
N THR A 13 -27.49 -7.03 0.54
CA THR A 13 -28.16 -8.35 0.59
C THR A 13 -27.56 -9.31 -0.43
N GLU A 14 -27.28 -8.83 -1.64
CA GLU A 14 -26.59 -9.60 -2.68
C GLU A 14 -25.18 -10.03 -2.24
N ILE A 15 -24.37 -9.10 -1.73
CA ILE A 15 -23.01 -9.40 -1.25
C ILE A 15 -23.05 -10.42 -0.11
N ARG A 16 -23.97 -10.27 0.85
CA ARG A 16 -24.14 -11.24 1.95
C ARG A 16 -24.45 -12.65 1.45
N HIS A 17 -25.27 -12.77 0.40
CA HIS A 17 -25.55 -14.08 -0.20
C HIS A 17 -24.27 -14.72 -0.73
N GLN A 18 -23.46 -13.97 -1.49
CA GLN A 18 -22.18 -14.45 -2.01
C GLN A 18 -21.20 -14.80 -0.89
N MET A 19 -21.03 -13.91 0.10
CA MET A 19 -20.15 -14.14 1.25
C MET A 19 -20.51 -15.43 2.01
N ASN A 20 -21.79 -15.65 2.27
CA ASN A 20 -22.24 -16.85 2.99
C ASN A 20 -21.94 -18.15 2.26
N LEU A 21 -21.92 -18.13 0.93
CA LEU A 21 -21.54 -19.29 0.12
C LEU A 21 -20.02 -19.52 0.24
N TRP A 22 -19.22 -18.49 -0.09
CA TRP A 22 -17.76 -18.63 -0.18
C TRP A 22 -17.07 -18.78 1.16
N HIS A 23 -17.57 -18.18 2.25
CA HIS A 23 -17.02 -18.40 3.59
C HIS A 23 -17.21 -19.85 4.04
N LYS A 24 -18.38 -20.45 3.77
CA LYS A 24 -18.64 -21.86 4.13
C LYS A 24 -17.76 -22.82 3.35
N GLU A 25 -17.48 -22.52 2.09
CA GLU A 25 -16.54 -23.30 1.27
C GLU A 25 -15.11 -23.14 1.80
N TRP A 26 -14.67 -21.90 2.03
CA TRP A 26 -13.36 -21.63 2.59
C TRP A 26 -13.14 -22.29 3.95
N GLU A 27 -14.12 -22.27 4.87
CA GLU A 27 -14.00 -22.92 6.17
C GLU A 27 -13.83 -24.44 6.06
N LYS A 28 -14.49 -25.09 5.09
CA LYS A 28 -14.30 -26.53 4.81
C LYS A 28 -12.87 -26.81 4.38
N ASP A 29 -12.33 -26.00 3.46
CA ASP A 29 -10.98 -26.17 2.93
C ASP A 29 -9.89 -25.72 3.92
N PHE A 30 -10.16 -24.71 4.74
CA PHE A 30 -9.25 -24.24 5.77
C PHE A 30 -9.13 -25.27 6.90
N SER A 31 -10.22 -25.97 7.22
CA SER A 31 -10.22 -27.06 8.21
C SER A 31 -9.42 -28.29 7.78
N SER A 32 -9.18 -28.49 6.47
CA SER A 32 -8.30 -29.54 5.95
C SER A 32 -6.84 -29.08 5.93
N PHE A 33 -6.58 -27.81 5.57
CA PHE A 33 -5.22 -27.23 5.52
C PHE A 33 -4.50 -27.17 6.88
N PHE A 34 -5.22 -26.88 7.97
CA PHE A 34 -4.65 -26.87 9.33
C PHE A 34 -4.54 -28.26 9.99
N ARG A 35 -5.19 -29.30 9.45
CA ARG A 35 -4.96 -30.68 9.91
C ARG A 35 -3.59 -31.20 9.49
N GLU A 36 -3.02 -30.67 8.40
CA GLU A 36 -1.69 -31.09 7.92
C GLU A 36 -0.53 -30.30 8.54
N THR A 37 -0.80 -29.28 9.36
CA THR A 37 0.24 -28.41 9.96
C THR A 37 0.17 -28.28 11.48
N SER A 38 -0.60 -29.13 12.16
CA SER A 38 -0.54 -29.24 13.62
C SER A 38 0.70 -30.07 14.02
N PRO A 39 1.63 -29.56 14.85
CA PRO A 39 2.69 -30.36 15.45
C PRO A 39 2.15 -31.12 16.68
N ILE A 40 1.03 -31.84 16.51
CA ILE A 40 0.50 -32.74 17.51
C ILE A 40 0.16 -34.05 16.81
N ALA A 41 0.91 -35.08 17.21
CA ALA A 41 0.93 -36.41 16.65
C ALA A 41 -0.48 -37.02 16.47
N ASP A 42 -0.70 -37.66 15.33
CA ASP A 42 -1.57 -38.82 15.28
C ASP A 42 -1.01 -39.81 14.25
N HIS A 43 -0.46 -40.91 14.76
CA HIS A 43 -0.05 -42.06 13.96
C HIS A 43 -1.30 -42.81 13.50
N HIS A 44 -1.28 -43.24 12.23
CA HIS A 44 -2.25 -44.11 11.55
C HIS A 44 -3.35 -43.42 10.72
N ARG A 45 -3.05 -43.23 9.42
CA ARG A 45 -3.92 -43.64 8.30
C ARG A 45 -3.11 -43.75 6.99
N PRO A 46 -3.52 -44.61 6.03
CA PRO A 46 -2.69 -44.99 4.88
C PRO A 46 -2.69 -43.93 3.78
N ARG A 47 -1.53 -43.77 3.13
CA ARG A 47 -1.30 -42.90 1.96
C ARG A 47 -2.16 -43.34 0.77
N LEU A 48 -2.84 -42.39 0.14
CA LEU A 48 -3.24 -42.48 -1.27
C LEU A 48 -2.19 -41.71 -2.09
N GLU A 49 -1.45 -42.44 -2.91
CA GLU A 49 -0.47 -41.90 -3.86
C GLU A 49 -1.09 -41.71 -5.26
N SER A 50 -0.53 -40.72 -5.97
CA SER A 50 -0.67 -40.37 -7.40
C SER A 50 -1.92 -39.54 -7.76
N LEU A 51 -1.81 -38.41 -8.48
CA LEU A 51 -1.07 -38.17 -9.72
C LEU A 51 -0.42 -36.78 -9.76
N PHE A 52 0.60 -36.61 -10.60
CA PHE A 52 1.54 -35.48 -10.76
C PHE A 52 2.83 -35.61 -9.95
N GLY A 53 3.82 -36.28 -10.57
CA GLY A 53 5.17 -36.41 -10.05
C GLY A 53 5.85 -35.05 -9.85
N ARG A 54 6.26 -34.77 -8.61
CA ARG A 54 7.29 -33.78 -8.30
C ARG A 54 8.58 -34.51 -7.91
N PRO A 55 9.77 -34.03 -8.30
CA PRO A 55 11.01 -34.56 -7.75
C PRO A 55 11.05 -34.26 -6.25
N ALA A 56 11.25 -35.31 -5.46
CA ALA A 56 11.44 -35.22 -4.02
C ALA A 56 12.81 -34.61 -3.70
N ASN A 57 12.87 -33.28 -3.59
CA ASN A 57 13.88 -32.63 -2.76
C ASN A 57 13.27 -32.36 -1.39
N SER A 58 13.38 -33.32 -0.49
CA SER A 58 13.15 -33.14 0.94
C SER A 58 14.26 -32.26 1.50
N VAL A 59 14.12 -30.95 1.35
CA VAL A 59 14.87 -30.00 2.17
C VAL A 59 14.18 -30.00 3.52
N SER A 60 14.82 -30.60 4.54
CA SER A 60 14.50 -30.32 5.93
C SER A 60 14.54 -28.80 6.10
N LYS A 61 13.39 -28.14 6.26
CA LYS A 61 13.35 -26.74 6.67
C LYS A 61 13.87 -26.70 8.10
N GLN A 62 15.18 -26.53 8.26
CA GLN A 62 15.72 -25.92 9.47
C GLN A 62 15.00 -24.58 9.60
N GLU A 63 14.27 -24.39 10.70
CA GLU A 63 13.78 -23.08 11.08
C GLU A 63 15.01 -22.18 11.21
N GLN A 64 15.21 -21.26 10.24
CA GLN A 64 16.26 -20.27 10.33
C GLN A 64 16.04 -19.47 11.62
N GLU A 65 17.04 -19.45 12.48
CA GLU A 65 17.06 -18.61 13.67
C GLU A 65 16.97 -17.15 13.23
N ILE A 66 15.94 -16.44 13.70
CA ILE A 66 15.66 -15.05 13.29
C ILE A 66 16.76 -14.15 13.88
N ASN A 67 17.48 -13.42 13.02
CA ASN A 67 18.38 -12.37 13.49
C ASN A 67 17.61 -11.08 13.74
N ALA A 68 17.04 -10.95 14.95
CA ALA A 68 16.19 -9.82 15.31
C ALA A 68 16.91 -8.46 15.40
N SER A 69 18.25 -8.45 15.33
CA SER A 69 19.05 -7.22 15.28
C SER A 69 19.18 -6.63 13.87
N GLU A 70 18.74 -7.36 12.85
CA GLU A 70 18.62 -6.87 11.49
C GLU A 70 17.16 -6.50 11.20
N PRO A 71 16.91 -5.49 10.33
CA PRO A 71 15.55 -5.16 9.92
C PRO A 71 14.95 -6.30 9.10
N VAL A 72 13.64 -6.54 9.24
CA VAL A 72 12.93 -7.51 8.37
C VAL A 72 13.12 -7.07 6.92
N TRP A 73 12.94 -5.77 6.69
CA TRP A 73 13.30 -5.12 5.45
C TRP A 73 13.50 -3.62 5.62
N ALA A 74 14.25 -3.03 4.70
CA ALA A 74 14.44 -1.58 4.61
C ALA A 74 14.47 -1.11 3.15
N THR A 75 13.81 0.01 2.86
CA THR A 75 13.83 0.65 1.53
C THR A 75 13.55 2.15 1.63
N PHE A 76 13.52 2.84 0.49
CA PHE A 76 13.02 4.20 0.36
C PHE A 76 11.94 4.27 -0.72
N ALA A 77 11.02 5.20 -0.57
CA ALA A 77 9.79 5.28 -1.35
C ALA A 77 9.36 6.73 -1.56
N THR A 78 8.45 6.97 -2.51
CA THR A 78 7.78 8.27 -2.64
C THR A 78 6.77 8.45 -1.51
N ALA A 79 6.61 9.68 -1.05
CA ALA A 79 5.62 10.07 -0.05
C ALA A 79 5.13 11.48 -0.37
N ASN A 80 4.12 11.98 0.35
CA ASN A 80 3.72 13.37 0.20
C ASN A 80 4.83 14.31 0.72
N PRO A 81 5.03 15.48 0.08
CA PRO A 81 5.89 16.53 0.62
C PRO A 81 5.49 16.91 2.04
N VAL A 82 6.49 17.12 2.89
CA VAL A 82 6.27 17.59 4.27
C VAL A 82 6.47 19.10 4.33
N ILE A 83 5.53 19.80 4.97
CA ILE A 83 5.68 21.21 5.30
C ILE A 83 5.96 21.31 6.80
N ALA A 84 7.20 21.59 7.15
CA ALA A 84 7.63 21.81 8.53
C ALA A 84 8.07 23.28 8.69
N GLY A 85 7.37 24.03 9.55
CA GLY A 85 7.57 25.47 9.68
C GLY A 85 7.25 26.22 8.38
N ARG A 86 8.28 26.84 7.77
CA ARG A 86 8.18 27.55 6.48
C ARG A 86 8.82 26.80 5.32
N GLU A 87 9.38 25.62 5.58
CA GLU A 87 10.13 24.85 4.60
C GLU A 87 9.27 23.72 4.03
N ARG A 88 9.48 23.42 2.74
CA ARG A 88 8.86 22.30 2.04
C ARG A 88 9.93 21.26 1.72
N TYR A 89 9.81 20.10 2.32
CA TYR A 89 10.71 18.97 2.13
C TYR A 89 10.20 18.06 1.01
N PRO A 90 11.10 17.44 0.23
CA PRO A 90 10.70 16.55 -0.86
C PRO A 90 9.94 15.33 -0.34
N GLY A 91 8.99 14.86 -1.15
CA GLY A 91 8.17 13.69 -0.86
C GLY A 91 8.91 12.35 -1.01
N ILE A 92 9.90 12.11 -0.16
CA ILE A 92 10.68 10.87 -0.11
C ILE A 92 10.73 10.38 1.34
N ARG A 93 10.50 9.09 1.54
CA ARG A 93 10.54 8.45 2.86
C ARG A 93 11.52 7.28 2.90
N ALA A 94 12.11 7.07 4.06
CA ALA A 94 12.72 5.81 4.45
C ALA A 94 11.63 4.93 5.08
N CYS A 95 11.50 3.69 4.62
CA CYS A 95 10.55 2.71 5.15
C CYS A 95 11.34 1.60 5.84
N VAL A 96 10.98 1.30 7.09
CA VAL A 96 11.68 0.28 7.89
C VAL A 96 10.69 -0.62 8.61
N ALA A 97 10.85 -1.93 8.44
CA ALA A 97 10.20 -2.96 9.24
C ALA A 97 11.23 -3.73 10.06
N PHE A 98 10.84 -4.19 11.25
CA PHE A 98 11.71 -4.92 12.18
C PHE A 98 10.93 -6.05 12.85
N HIS A 99 11.66 -7.03 13.38
CA HIS A 99 11.04 -8.20 14.00
C HIS A 99 10.28 -7.82 15.28
N LYS A 100 9.04 -8.27 15.38
CA LYS A 100 8.19 -8.13 16.56
C LYS A 100 7.21 -9.30 16.66
N VAL A 101 6.48 -9.40 17.75
CA VAL A 101 5.38 -10.37 17.86
C VAL A 101 4.25 -10.05 16.85
N PRO A 102 3.43 -11.04 16.42
CA PRO A 102 2.32 -10.80 15.51
C PRO A 102 1.31 -9.74 15.97
N CYS A 103 0.56 -9.17 15.03
CA CYS A 103 -0.52 -8.23 15.31
C CYS A 103 -1.51 -8.80 16.35
N SER A 104 -1.82 -8.03 17.39
CA SER A 104 -2.66 -8.47 18.51
C SER A 104 -4.06 -8.91 18.07
N PHE A 105 -4.67 -8.20 17.11
CA PHE A 105 -5.98 -8.57 16.57
C PHE A 105 -5.96 -9.93 15.86
N LYS A 106 -4.87 -10.25 15.16
CA LYS A 106 -4.69 -11.57 14.54
C LYS A 106 -4.55 -12.66 15.60
N MET A 107 -3.83 -12.38 16.69
CA MET A 107 -3.69 -13.30 17.82
C MET A 107 -5.04 -13.53 18.55
N GLN A 108 -5.78 -12.46 18.84
CA GLN A 108 -7.11 -12.51 19.50
C GLN A 108 -8.14 -13.29 18.69
N THR A 109 -7.98 -13.35 17.37
CA THR A 109 -8.86 -14.06 16.44
C THR A 109 -8.28 -15.40 15.99
N LYS A 110 -7.41 -16.02 16.80
CA LYS A 110 -6.82 -17.35 16.54
C LYS A 110 -6.15 -17.48 15.17
N GLY A 111 -5.50 -16.40 14.72
CA GLY A 111 -4.77 -16.36 13.46
C GLY A 111 -5.57 -15.84 12.25
N HIS A 112 -6.88 -15.59 12.38
CA HIS A 112 -7.70 -15.11 11.26
C HIS A 112 -7.41 -13.63 10.90
N GLY A 113 -7.45 -12.73 11.88
CA GLY A 113 -7.25 -11.30 11.68
C GLY A 113 -8.21 -10.67 10.66
N CYS A 114 -7.71 -9.65 9.95
CA CYS A 114 -8.41 -9.05 8.80
C CYS A 114 -8.34 -10.00 7.60
N LEU A 115 -9.41 -10.08 6.79
CA LEU A 115 -9.58 -11.14 5.78
C LEU A 115 -8.59 -11.10 4.60
N HIS A 116 -7.90 -9.97 4.39
CA HIS A 116 -6.92 -9.77 3.32
C HIS A 116 -5.46 -9.69 3.83
N CYS A 117 -5.23 -9.65 5.15
CA CYS A 117 -3.95 -9.27 5.74
C CYS A 117 -3.02 -10.47 6.01
N ALA A 118 -1.85 -10.45 5.38
CA ALA A 118 -0.78 -11.43 5.59
C ALA A 118 0.51 -10.86 6.21
N LEU A 119 0.54 -9.57 6.58
CA LEU A 119 1.79 -8.91 6.99
C LEU A 119 2.45 -9.54 8.23
N SER A 120 1.67 -10.10 9.17
CA SER A 120 2.26 -10.81 10.33
C SER A 120 2.80 -12.22 10.00
N MET A 121 2.83 -12.67 8.75
CA MET A 121 3.26 -14.03 8.40
C MET A 121 4.77 -14.24 8.56
N ALA A 122 5.60 -13.24 8.25
CA ALA A 122 7.05 -13.32 8.48
C ALA A 122 7.39 -13.50 9.97
N ASN A 123 6.59 -12.92 10.85
CA ASN A 123 6.77 -12.95 12.30
C ASN A 123 5.85 -13.93 13.03
N ARG A 124 5.19 -14.86 12.32
CA ARG A 124 4.11 -15.69 12.89
C ARG A 124 4.49 -16.53 14.11
N ASN A 125 5.77 -16.88 14.24
CA ASN A 125 6.31 -17.71 15.32
C ASN A 125 7.09 -16.87 16.36
N VAL A 126 7.20 -15.55 16.18
CA VAL A 126 7.94 -14.68 17.08
C VAL A 126 7.11 -14.47 18.35
N THR A 127 7.66 -14.87 19.49
CA THR A 127 7.02 -14.73 20.81
C THR A 127 7.63 -13.64 21.67
N PHE A 128 8.89 -13.25 21.39
CA PHE A 128 9.61 -12.22 22.11
C PHE A 128 10.80 -11.72 21.29
N ILE A 129 11.07 -10.41 21.36
CA ILE A 129 12.29 -9.77 20.83
C ILE A 129 12.75 -8.72 21.85
N LYS A 130 14.06 -8.61 22.10
CA LYS A 130 14.58 -7.59 23.02
C LYS A 130 14.54 -6.22 22.34
N SER A 131 14.21 -5.17 23.10
CA SER A 131 14.23 -3.80 22.59
C SER A 131 15.57 -3.40 21.98
N SER A 132 16.70 -3.86 22.54
CA SER A 132 18.03 -3.57 22.00
C SER A 132 18.24 -4.10 20.57
N GLU A 133 17.62 -5.23 20.23
CA GLU A 133 17.72 -5.86 18.91
C GLU A 133 16.88 -5.06 17.90
N GLN A 134 15.64 -4.71 18.26
CA GLN A 134 14.79 -3.85 17.43
C GLN A 134 15.43 -2.48 17.18
N ILE A 135 16.08 -1.91 18.20
CA ILE A 135 16.83 -0.64 18.07
C ILE A 135 18.02 -0.80 17.14
N ALA A 136 18.74 -1.93 17.18
CA ALA A 136 19.83 -2.21 16.26
C ALA A 136 19.32 -2.32 14.82
N ALA A 137 18.20 -3.00 14.60
CA ALA A 137 17.57 -3.15 13.28
C ALA A 137 17.23 -1.79 12.64
N ILE A 138 16.63 -0.87 13.41
CA ILE A 138 16.33 0.50 12.94
C ILE A 138 17.61 1.25 12.56
N LYS A 139 18.67 1.16 13.38
CA LYS A 139 19.96 1.80 13.08
C LYS A 139 20.61 1.24 11.82
N THR A 140 20.57 -0.08 11.63
CA THR A 140 21.07 -0.73 10.41
C THR A 140 20.31 -0.26 9.18
N ALA A 141 18.98 -0.19 9.25
CA ALA A 141 18.15 0.30 8.15
C ALA A 141 18.48 1.75 7.77
N ILE A 142 18.56 2.67 8.75
CA ILE A 142 18.92 4.08 8.53
C ILE A 142 20.30 4.19 7.88
N LYS A 143 21.29 3.45 8.40
CA LYS A 143 22.64 3.43 7.84
C LYS A 143 22.66 2.95 6.39
N SER A 144 21.92 1.87 6.08
CA SER A 144 21.86 1.31 4.73
C SER A 144 21.20 2.28 3.73
N ILE A 145 20.06 2.87 4.10
CA ILE A 145 19.32 3.82 3.26
C ILE A 145 20.17 5.08 3.03
N THR A 146 20.78 5.62 4.09
CA THR A 146 21.67 6.81 4.00
C THR A 146 22.85 6.54 3.09
N ALA A 147 23.49 5.37 3.18
CA ALA A 147 24.60 5.01 2.31
C ALA A 147 24.19 4.94 0.83
N LYS A 148 22.97 4.49 0.52
CA LYS A 148 22.44 4.42 -0.85
C LYS A 148 22.10 5.80 -1.44
N LEU A 149 21.48 6.66 -0.63
CA LEU A 149 20.97 7.96 -1.09
C LEU A 149 21.96 9.12 -0.87
N GLY A 150 23.04 8.88 -0.12
CA GLY A 150 24.00 9.91 0.30
C GLY A 150 23.52 10.80 1.45
N ARG A 151 22.25 10.67 1.85
CA ARG A 151 21.60 11.38 2.96
C ARG A 151 20.33 10.65 3.40
N MET A 152 19.81 10.95 4.58
CA MET A 152 18.57 10.35 5.04
C MET A 152 17.36 11.07 4.38
N PRO A 153 16.31 10.35 3.96
CA PRO A 153 15.05 10.98 3.55
C PRO A 153 14.42 11.81 4.69
N PRO A 154 13.64 12.86 4.37
CA PRO A 154 12.99 13.71 5.37
C PRO A 154 11.94 13.01 6.23
N ILE A 155 11.47 11.85 5.80
CA ILE A 155 10.44 11.07 6.48
C ILE A 155 11.04 9.72 6.87
N LEU A 156 10.92 9.35 8.15
CA LEU A 156 11.15 7.99 8.63
C LEU A 156 9.81 7.33 8.92
N GLU A 157 9.41 6.38 8.09
CA GLU A 157 8.20 5.58 8.24
C GLU A 157 8.55 4.22 8.86
N VAL A 158 8.01 3.98 10.04
CA VAL A 158 8.22 2.78 10.84
C VAL A 158 6.99 1.89 10.71
N LEU A 159 7.19 0.74 10.09
CA LEU A 159 6.14 -0.19 9.66
C LEU A 159 6.27 -1.48 10.45
N PRO A 160 5.64 -1.57 11.63
CA PRO A 160 5.72 -2.77 12.43
C PRO A 160 4.84 -3.90 11.90
N ASP A 161 3.97 -3.70 10.90
CA ASP A 161 2.95 -4.68 10.50
C ASP A 161 1.99 -5.03 11.65
N GLY A 162 1.48 -3.99 12.30
CA GLY A 162 0.68 -4.08 13.51
C GLY A 162 0.46 -2.73 14.17
N SER A 163 0.48 -2.70 15.51
CA SER A 163 0.29 -1.46 16.26
C SER A 163 1.57 -1.03 16.98
N PHE A 164 2.22 0.01 16.48
CA PHE A 164 3.42 0.60 17.08
C PHE A 164 3.17 1.06 18.52
N LEU A 165 1.99 1.62 18.82
CA LEU A 165 1.66 2.12 20.15
C LEU A 165 1.14 1.02 21.09
N ASN A 166 1.01 -0.23 20.63
CA ASN A 166 0.68 -1.35 21.49
C ASN A 166 1.96 -1.87 22.19
N PRO A 167 2.11 -1.73 23.52
CA PRO A 167 3.30 -2.17 24.24
C PRO A 167 3.51 -3.69 24.21
N GLU A 168 2.47 -4.48 23.93
CA GLU A 168 2.60 -5.92 23.73
C GLU A 168 3.25 -6.27 22.39
N GLU A 169 3.07 -5.42 21.38
CA GLU A 169 3.67 -5.61 20.04
C GLU A 169 5.04 -4.94 19.92
N VAL A 170 5.14 -3.69 20.36
CA VAL A 170 6.36 -2.90 20.35
C VAL A 170 6.59 -2.33 21.76
N PRO A 171 7.57 -2.82 22.53
CA PRO A 171 7.80 -2.37 23.90
C PRO A 171 8.00 -0.85 24.00
N LEU A 172 7.57 -0.25 25.11
CA LEU A 172 7.68 1.20 25.34
C LEU A 172 9.11 1.73 25.15
N ALA A 173 10.10 0.98 25.63
CA ALA A 173 11.51 1.30 25.46
C ALA A 173 11.91 1.34 23.98
N THR A 174 11.41 0.42 23.15
CA THR A 174 11.62 0.45 21.69
C THR A 174 10.97 1.70 21.09
N GLN A 175 9.71 1.97 21.44
CA GLN A 175 8.98 3.13 20.92
C GLN A 175 9.73 4.44 21.19
N GLU A 176 10.15 4.66 22.43
CA GLU A 176 10.89 5.87 22.83
C GLU A 176 12.25 5.99 22.15
N ASN A 177 13.01 4.89 22.06
CA ASN A 177 14.34 4.94 21.45
C ASN A 177 14.27 5.21 19.95
N ILE A 178 13.25 4.71 19.24
CA ILE A 178 13.02 5.04 17.83
C ILE A 178 12.75 6.53 17.67
N PHE A 179 11.93 7.12 18.54
CA PHE A 179 11.68 8.57 18.54
C PHE A 179 12.94 9.38 18.88
N ARG A 180 13.78 8.90 19.80
CA ARG A 180 15.09 9.53 20.09
C ARG A 180 16.05 9.47 18.91
N ILE A 181 16.05 8.37 18.16
CA ILE A 181 16.84 8.24 16.92
C ILE A 181 16.35 9.26 15.89
N ALA A 182 15.04 9.36 15.66
CA ALA A 182 14.46 10.35 14.76
C ALA A 182 14.76 11.79 15.19
N ALA A 183 14.71 12.08 16.50
CA ALA A 183 15.04 13.40 17.05
C ALA A 183 16.55 13.74 16.96
N ALA A 184 17.43 12.75 16.91
CA ALA A 184 18.87 12.96 16.78
C ALA A 184 19.34 13.10 15.32
N GLU A 185 18.55 12.62 14.35
CA GLU A 185 18.86 12.73 12.93
C GLU A 185 18.30 14.06 12.36
N ASN A 186 19.19 14.92 11.86
CA ASN A 186 18.82 16.28 11.43
C ASN A 186 18.01 16.27 10.14
N ASP A 187 18.26 15.31 9.26
CA ASP A 187 17.56 15.18 7.99
C ASP A 187 16.08 14.78 8.19
N ILE A 188 15.75 14.06 9.27
CA ILE A 188 14.38 13.60 9.55
C ILE A 188 13.55 14.75 10.12
N VAL A 189 12.51 15.15 9.39
CA VAL A 189 11.54 16.18 9.79
C VAL A 189 10.16 15.60 10.13
N GLN A 190 9.88 14.38 9.68
CA GLN A 190 8.68 13.65 10.04
C GLN A 190 9.01 12.21 10.43
N ILE A 191 8.42 11.75 11.53
CA ILE A 191 8.34 10.32 11.86
C ILE A 191 6.90 9.86 11.66
N SER A 192 6.74 8.79 10.89
CA SER A 192 5.44 8.17 10.64
C SER A 192 5.39 6.78 11.29
N ILE A 193 4.33 6.51 12.04
CA ILE A 193 4.10 5.22 12.72
C ILE A 193 2.71 4.69 12.40
N GLU A 194 2.51 3.38 12.51
CA GLU A 194 1.18 2.77 12.32
C GLU A 194 0.61 2.28 13.65
N SER A 195 -0.67 2.56 13.90
CA SER A 195 -1.35 2.02 15.08
C SER A 195 -2.85 1.86 14.90
N ARG A 196 -3.42 0.83 15.53
CA ARG A 196 -4.87 0.72 15.71
C ARG A 196 -5.37 1.78 16.69
N PRO A 197 -6.59 2.31 16.51
CA PRO A 197 -7.08 3.46 17.27
C PRO A 197 -7.18 3.21 18.78
N GLU A 198 -7.44 1.97 19.21
CA GLU A 198 -7.54 1.60 20.62
C GLU A 198 -6.24 1.76 21.41
N TYR A 199 -5.08 1.83 20.75
CA TYR A 199 -3.77 2.02 21.38
C TYR A 199 -3.30 3.48 21.35
N ILE A 200 -4.08 4.39 20.75
CA ILE A 200 -3.74 5.80 20.68
C ILE A 200 -4.31 6.49 21.92
N SER A 201 -3.47 7.25 22.62
CA SER A 201 -3.89 8.08 23.75
C SER A 201 -3.17 9.43 23.73
N VAL A 202 -3.76 10.44 24.36
CA VAL A 202 -3.20 11.79 24.42
C VAL A 202 -1.89 11.79 25.21
N GLU A 203 -1.81 11.02 26.29
CA GLU A 203 -0.61 10.88 27.10
C GLU A 203 0.55 10.31 26.27
N ARG A 204 0.28 9.27 25.46
CA ARG A 204 1.29 8.69 24.56
C ARG A 204 1.73 9.68 23.49
N ILE A 205 0.79 10.41 22.88
CA ILE A 205 1.11 11.43 21.87
C ILE A 205 1.99 12.53 22.49
N LEU A 206 1.60 13.08 23.64
CA LEU A 206 2.35 14.15 24.32
C LEU A 206 3.75 13.69 24.72
N HIS A 207 3.89 12.48 25.24
CA HIS A 207 5.18 11.89 25.61
C HIS A 207 6.12 11.79 24.41
N LEU A 208 5.63 11.26 23.29
CA LEU A 208 6.43 11.10 22.07
C LEU A 208 6.77 12.45 21.42
N LEU A 209 5.83 13.40 21.39
CA LEU A 209 6.09 14.77 20.92
C LEU A 209 7.14 15.51 21.77
N HIS A 210 7.23 15.21 23.06
CA HIS A 210 8.26 15.79 23.95
C HIS A 210 9.67 15.27 23.65
N ILE A 211 9.80 14.09 23.03
CA ILE A 211 11.08 13.55 22.59
C ILE A 211 11.54 14.22 21.28
N LEU A 212 10.59 14.56 20.40
CA LEU A 212 10.88 15.17 19.10
C LEU A 212 11.26 16.64 19.23
N ARG A 213 12.06 17.12 18.26
CA ARG A 213 12.35 18.54 18.09
C ARG A 213 11.07 19.31 17.73
N ASP A 214 11.04 20.60 18.03
CA ASP A 214 9.82 21.41 17.95
C ASP A 214 9.24 21.54 16.54
N GLU A 215 10.10 21.50 15.52
CA GLU A 215 9.74 21.53 14.11
C GLU A 215 9.32 20.18 13.53
N GLN A 216 9.60 19.07 14.24
CA GLN A 216 9.29 17.74 13.75
C GLN A 216 7.80 17.41 13.89
N ILE A 217 7.31 16.65 12.91
CA ILE A 217 5.93 16.19 12.81
C ILE A 217 5.85 14.70 13.13
N MET A 218 4.82 14.32 13.88
CA MET A 218 4.46 12.92 14.10
C MET A 218 3.24 12.57 13.25
N GLU A 219 3.39 11.66 12.30
CA GLU A 219 2.27 11.10 11.53
C GLU A 219 1.86 9.76 12.12
N ILE A 220 0.56 9.59 12.40
CA ILE A 220 0.00 8.31 12.84
C ILE A 220 -0.90 7.77 11.73
N TYR A 221 -0.48 6.66 11.15
CA TYR A 221 -1.29 5.87 10.23
C TYR A 221 -2.26 4.97 10.99
N ILE A 222 -3.52 4.99 10.56
CA ILE A 222 -4.60 4.18 11.13
C ILE A 222 -5.25 3.37 10.01
N GLY A 223 -5.30 2.06 10.19
CA GLY A 223 -5.99 1.15 9.26
C GLY A 223 -7.51 1.25 9.33
N LEU A 224 -8.11 2.41 8.99
CA LEU A 224 -9.57 2.54 8.96
C LEU A 224 -10.17 1.73 7.82
N GLU A 225 -9.51 1.72 6.66
CA GLU A 225 -9.76 0.92 5.45
C GLU A 225 -11.10 1.15 4.73
N SER A 226 -12.17 1.46 5.43
CA SER A 226 -13.46 1.91 4.88
C SER A 226 -14.23 2.74 5.90
N ILE A 227 -15.03 3.70 5.41
CA ILE A 227 -16.02 4.43 6.23
C ILE A 227 -17.42 3.84 6.14
N ASP A 228 -17.62 2.79 5.34
CA ASP A 228 -18.86 2.04 5.30
C ASP A 228 -18.81 0.90 6.33
N PRO A 229 -19.70 0.89 7.34
CA PRO A 229 -19.67 -0.12 8.39
C PRO A 229 -19.88 -1.55 7.89
N PHE A 230 -20.60 -1.77 6.79
CA PHE A 230 -20.80 -3.10 6.23
C PHE A 230 -19.49 -3.62 5.61
N ILE A 231 -18.83 -2.80 4.80
CA ILE A 231 -17.53 -3.16 4.20
C ILE A 231 -16.49 -3.41 5.30
N LEU A 232 -16.38 -2.48 6.26
CA LEU A 232 -15.35 -2.53 7.30
C LEU A 232 -15.46 -3.79 8.19
N ASN A 233 -16.68 -4.11 8.61
CA ASN A 233 -16.90 -5.18 9.60
C ASN A 233 -17.07 -6.56 8.99
N HIS A 234 -17.58 -6.65 7.75
CA HIS A 234 -17.90 -7.94 7.14
C HIS A 234 -16.94 -8.33 6.03
N ILE A 235 -16.62 -7.42 5.11
CA ILE A 235 -15.73 -7.72 3.97
C ILE A 235 -14.26 -7.67 4.41
N ILE A 236 -13.89 -6.65 5.19
CA ILE A 236 -12.52 -6.43 5.64
C ILE A 236 -12.25 -7.12 6.98
N LYS A 237 -13.22 -7.05 7.90
CA LYS A 237 -13.16 -7.60 9.26
C LYS A 237 -12.08 -6.93 10.12
N LYS A 238 -12.10 -5.59 10.21
CA LYS A 238 -11.06 -4.80 10.89
C LYS A 238 -11.05 -4.96 12.43
N GLY A 239 -12.18 -5.30 13.04
CA GLY A 239 -12.31 -5.53 14.48
C GLY A 239 -12.52 -4.28 15.34
N PHE A 240 -12.78 -3.13 14.73
CA PHE A 240 -13.31 -1.92 15.37
C PHE A 240 -14.28 -1.22 14.41
N THR A 241 -15.10 -0.31 14.93
CA THR A 241 -16.11 0.41 14.13
C THR A 241 -15.67 1.83 13.77
N VAL A 242 -16.31 2.43 12.76
CA VAL A 242 -16.07 3.82 12.36
C VAL A 242 -16.34 4.78 13.52
N GLU A 243 -17.39 4.50 14.30
CA GLU A 243 -17.77 5.29 15.48
C GLU A 243 -16.68 5.28 16.54
N ARG A 244 -16.09 4.10 16.83
CA ARG A 244 -14.98 4.00 17.78
C ARG A 244 -13.74 4.78 17.32
N PHE A 245 -13.49 4.80 16.01
CA PHE A 245 -12.43 5.64 15.44
C PHE A 245 -12.75 7.12 15.64
N GLU A 246 -13.97 7.56 15.34
CA GLU A 246 -14.43 8.94 15.52
C GLU A 246 -14.32 9.39 16.98
N GLU A 247 -14.83 8.59 17.92
CA GLU A 247 -14.76 8.84 19.35
C GLU A 247 -13.31 9.05 19.81
N LYS A 248 -12.38 8.22 19.32
CA LYS A 248 -10.97 8.35 19.67
C LYS A 248 -10.33 9.61 19.08
N MET A 249 -10.64 9.95 17.83
CA MET A 249 -10.14 11.19 17.22
C MET A 249 -10.66 12.43 17.95
N ASP A 250 -11.90 12.36 18.43
CA ASP A 250 -12.53 13.43 19.19
C ASP A 250 -11.87 13.58 20.55
N GLU A 251 -11.69 12.48 21.29
CA GLU A 251 -10.96 12.46 22.56
C GLU A 251 -9.58 13.12 22.42
N ILE A 252 -8.81 12.73 21.39
CA ILE A 252 -7.50 13.32 21.10
C ILE A 252 -7.63 14.81 20.83
N ALA A 253 -8.57 15.21 19.97
CA ALA A 253 -8.76 16.60 19.60
C ALA A 253 -9.19 17.50 20.77
N HIS A 254 -9.96 16.98 21.73
CA HIS A 254 -10.42 17.75 22.89
C HIS A 254 -9.30 17.97 23.91
N GLN A 255 -8.42 16.98 24.11
CA GLN A 255 -7.39 17.03 25.15
C GLN A 255 -6.04 17.57 24.66
N LEU A 256 -5.74 17.44 23.37
CA LEU A 256 -4.45 17.89 22.82
C LEU A 256 -4.39 19.43 22.71
N PRO A 257 -3.34 20.09 23.22
CA PRO A 257 -3.16 21.53 23.08
C PRO A 257 -3.18 22.00 21.62
N ASN A 258 -3.84 23.13 21.34
CA ASN A 258 -4.03 23.63 19.96
C ASN A 258 -2.71 23.89 19.22
N ASN A 259 -1.65 24.30 19.91
CA ASN A 259 -0.32 24.49 19.32
C ASN A 259 0.34 23.18 18.90
N LEU A 260 -0.01 22.05 19.53
CA LEU A 260 0.53 20.72 19.22
C LEU A 260 -0.27 19.99 18.13
N LYS A 261 -1.54 20.35 17.90
CA LYS A 261 -2.37 19.73 16.85
C LYS A 261 -1.74 19.82 15.44
N LYS A 262 -0.95 20.86 15.17
CA LYS A 262 -0.24 21.03 13.89
C LYS A 262 1.04 20.20 13.76
N ARG A 263 1.54 19.67 14.88
CA ARG A 263 2.70 18.76 14.93
C ARG A 263 2.29 17.29 14.81
N ILE A 264 0.99 17.02 14.65
CA ILE A 264 0.47 15.68 14.39
C ILE A 264 -0.28 15.65 13.07
N THR A 265 -0.19 14.52 12.38
CA THR A 265 -1.02 14.22 11.21
C THR A 265 -1.66 12.86 11.42
N ILE A 266 -2.98 12.76 11.22
CA ILE A 266 -3.67 11.47 11.20
C ILE A 266 -3.85 11.04 9.75
N SER A 267 -3.23 9.94 9.38
CA SER A 267 -3.35 9.38 8.04
C SER A 267 -4.13 8.09 8.11
N VAL A 268 -5.18 7.94 7.30
CA VAL A 268 -5.94 6.70 7.27
C VAL A 268 -5.58 5.89 6.04
N TYR A 269 -5.41 4.58 6.21
CA TYR A 269 -5.41 3.67 5.08
C TYR A 269 -6.85 3.52 4.56
N HIS A 270 -7.03 3.57 3.24
CA HIS A 270 -8.25 3.14 2.55
C HIS A 270 -7.90 1.90 1.74
N PHE A 271 -8.59 0.79 1.98
CA PHE A 271 -8.34 -0.44 1.23
C PHE A 271 -9.19 -0.40 -0.04
N PHE A 272 -8.54 -0.15 -1.16
CA PHE A 272 -9.22 0.08 -2.43
C PHE A 272 -9.58 -1.23 -3.12
N ASN A 273 -10.86 -1.35 -3.50
CA ASN A 273 -11.46 -2.52 -4.16
C ASN A 273 -11.27 -3.83 -3.37
N PRO A 274 -11.80 -3.93 -2.14
CA PRO A 274 -11.91 -5.22 -1.48
C PRO A 274 -12.83 -6.16 -2.29
N PRO A 275 -12.80 -7.48 -2.01
CA PRO A 275 -13.69 -8.43 -2.67
C PRO A 275 -15.17 -8.00 -2.63
N TYR A 276 -15.92 -8.42 -3.65
CA TYR A 276 -17.35 -8.15 -3.86
C TYR A 276 -17.72 -6.74 -4.33
N LEU A 277 -16.82 -5.76 -4.23
CA LEU A 277 -17.06 -4.42 -4.76
C LEU A 277 -16.71 -4.33 -6.25
N THR A 278 -17.52 -3.58 -6.98
CA THR A 278 -17.17 -3.12 -8.33
C THR A 278 -16.11 -2.03 -8.25
N GLU A 279 -15.40 -1.80 -9.37
CA GLU A 279 -14.44 -0.69 -9.45
C GLU A 279 -15.11 0.66 -9.24
N LYS A 280 -16.32 0.86 -9.79
CA LYS A 280 -17.08 2.10 -9.60
C LYS A 280 -17.45 2.35 -8.14
N GLU A 281 -18.00 1.34 -7.44
CA GLU A 281 -18.27 1.43 -5.99
C GLU A 281 -16.99 1.76 -5.20
N SER A 282 -15.84 1.26 -5.65
CA SER A 282 -14.54 1.48 -5.00
C SER A 282 -14.01 2.91 -5.20
N ILE A 283 -14.15 3.46 -6.41
CA ILE A 283 -13.83 4.86 -6.72
C ILE A 283 -14.72 5.79 -5.89
N GLU A 284 -16.03 5.54 -5.85
CA GLU A 284 -16.99 6.32 -5.05
C GLU A 284 -16.65 6.25 -3.55
N SER A 285 -16.29 5.08 -3.04
CA SER A 285 -15.83 4.87 -1.65
C SER A 285 -14.55 5.63 -1.33
N ALA A 286 -13.57 5.63 -2.25
CA ALA A 286 -12.32 6.35 -2.07
C ALA A 286 -12.55 7.87 -1.92
N ILE A 287 -13.37 8.46 -2.79
CA ILE A 287 -13.68 9.88 -2.71
C ILE A 287 -14.52 10.22 -1.46
N ALA A 288 -15.47 9.35 -1.09
CA ALA A 288 -16.22 9.52 0.15
C ALA A 288 -15.31 9.52 1.39
N MET A 289 -14.30 8.65 1.43
CA MET A 289 -13.27 8.64 2.48
C MET A 289 -12.53 9.98 2.56
N SER A 290 -12.06 10.53 1.43
CA SER A 290 -11.37 11.83 1.43
C SER A 290 -12.24 13.00 1.88
N ARG A 291 -13.52 13.04 1.45
CA ARG A 291 -14.49 14.02 1.95
C ARG A 291 -14.61 13.90 3.47
N GLN A 292 -14.73 12.68 3.99
CA GLN A 292 -14.88 12.43 5.40
C GLN A 292 -13.64 12.86 6.21
N MET A 293 -12.43 12.60 5.70
CA MET A 293 -11.19 13.04 6.35
C MET A 293 -11.07 14.56 6.38
N ARG A 294 -11.49 15.26 5.32
CA ARG A 294 -11.56 16.73 5.32
C ARG A 294 -12.49 17.24 6.42
N GLU A 295 -13.67 16.65 6.59
CA GLU A 295 -14.59 17.01 7.67
C GLU A 295 -13.97 16.78 9.07
N TYR A 296 -13.29 15.65 9.28
CA TYR A 296 -12.58 15.41 10.53
C TYR A 296 -11.47 16.43 10.75
N ALA A 297 -10.70 16.79 9.73
CA ALA A 297 -9.66 17.80 9.86
C ALA A 297 -10.24 19.17 10.26
N HIS A 298 -11.34 19.60 9.64
CA HIS A 298 -12.01 20.84 10.00
C HIS A 298 -12.56 20.83 11.43
N ARG A 299 -13.12 19.70 11.86
CA ARG A 299 -13.77 19.55 13.16
C ARG A 299 -12.77 19.43 14.31
N THR A 300 -11.72 18.63 14.14
CA THR A 300 -10.71 18.36 15.17
C THR A 300 -9.59 19.41 15.20
N LYS A 301 -9.39 20.14 14.09
CA LYS A 301 -8.22 21.00 13.82
C LYS A 301 -6.89 20.26 13.75
N ILE A 302 -6.94 18.94 13.57
CA ILE A 302 -5.78 18.09 13.32
C ILE A 302 -5.72 17.85 11.81
N PRO A 303 -4.54 17.92 11.16
CA PRO A 303 -4.37 17.49 9.77
C PRO A 303 -4.79 16.03 9.56
N PHE A 304 -5.63 15.76 8.55
CA PHE A 304 -5.92 14.40 8.08
C PHE A 304 -5.46 14.19 6.65
N SER A 305 -5.06 12.95 6.34
CA SER A 305 -4.80 12.49 4.97
C SER A 305 -5.28 11.05 4.75
N VAL A 306 -5.39 10.64 3.49
CA VAL A 306 -5.76 9.29 3.07
C VAL A 306 -4.62 8.66 2.28
N LYS A 307 -4.19 7.47 2.68
CA LYS A 307 -3.34 6.59 1.87
C LYS A 307 -4.20 5.50 1.25
N TYR A 308 -4.45 5.60 -0.06
CA TYR A 308 -5.19 4.59 -0.81
C TYR A 308 -4.28 3.40 -1.07
N GLU A 309 -4.65 2.24 -0.56
CA GLU A 309 -3.93 0.98 -0.71
C GLU A 309 -4.70 0.08 -1.69
N PRO A 310 -4.27 0.00 -2.96
CA PRO A 310 -4.86 -0.92 -3.92
C PRO A 310 -4.79 -2.36 -3.39
N ALA A 311 -5.89 -3.08 -3.48
CA ALA A 311 -5.92 -4.45 -2.99
C ALA A 311 -4.87 -5.34 -3.68
N VAL A 312 -4.17 -6.14 -2.86
CA VAL A 312 -3.14 -7.08 -3.28
C VAL A 312 -3.45 -8.50 -2.83
N ILE A 313 -3.05 -9.50 -3.62
CA ILE A 313 -3.38 -10.90 -3.34
C ILE A 313 -2.31 -11.57 -2.49
N SER A 314 -2.60 -11.64 -1.19
CA SER A 314 -1.72 -12.25 -0.19
C SER A 314 -2.04 -13.74 0.01
N LYS A 315 -1.07 -14.62 -0.27
CA LYS A 315 -1.28 -16.07 -0.12
C LYS A 315 -1.73 -16.46 1.29
N GLY A 316 -2.67 -17.40 1.38
CA GLY A 316 -3.20 -17.89 2.65
C GLY A 316 -4.26 -17.00 3.32
N THR A 317 -4.71 -15.95 2.62
CA THR A 317 -5.84 -15.11 3.05
C THR A 317 -7.15 -15.54 2.38
N PHE A 318 -8.29 -15.07 2.89
CA PHE A 318 -9.59 -15.32 2.24
C PHE A 318 -9.67 -14.66 0.86
N GLN A 319 -9.06 -13.49 0.72
CA GLN A 319 -8.96 -12.81 -0.57
C GLN A 319 -8.19 -13.64 -1.61
N TRP A 320 -7.12 -14.31 -1.21
CA TRP A 320 -6.39 -15.25 -2.08
C TRP A 320 -7.24 -16.46 -2.43
N TYR A 321 -8.00 -17.02 -1.50
CA TYR A 321 -8.95 -18.10 -1.80
C TYR A 321 -9.95 -17.69 -2.89
N LEU A 322 -10.56 -16.51 -2.79
CA LEU A 322 -11.47 -15.99 -3.81
C LEU A 322 -10.77 -15.80 -5.17
N PHE A 323 -9.53 -15.31 -5.16
CA PHE A 323 -8.73 -15.13 -6.37
C PHE A 323 -8.44 -16.46 -7.06
N GLU A 324 -7.98 -17.48 -6.33
CA GLU A 324 -7.69 -18.81 -6.91
C GLU A 324 -8.91 -19.49 -7.52
N HIS A 325 -10.12 -19.17 -7.04
CA HIS A 325 -11.37 -19.69 -7.56
C HIS A 325 -12.00 -18.80 -8.65
N GLY A 326 -11.27 -17.77 -9.12
CA GLY A 326 -11.74 -16.85 -10.16
C GLY A 326 -12.92 -15.98 -9.72
N LYS A 327 -13.08 -15.75 -8.42
CA LYS A 327 -14.17 -14.94 -7.82
C LYS A 327 -13.74 -13.54 -7.45
N TYR A 328 -12.45 -13.25 -7.55
CA TYR A 328 -11.89 -11.95 -7.29
C TYR A 328 -10.69 -11.71 -8.20
N THR A 329 -10.51 -10.48 -8.65
CA THR A 329 -9.32 -10.04 -9.40
C THR A 329 -8.83 -8.72 -8.78
N PRO A 330 -7.51 -8.46 -8.74
CA PRO A 330 -7.00 -7.17 -8.30
C PRO A 330 -7.58 -6.02 -9.14
N PRO A 331 -7.69 -4.81 -8.57
CA PRO A 331 -8.30 -3.68 -9.28
C PRO A 331 -7.47 -3.24 -10.49
N ASN A 332 -8.16 -2.71 -11.50
CA ASN A 332 -7.52 -2.01 -12.61
C ASN A 332 -6.82 -0.75 -12.10
N TYR A 333 -5.57 -0.55 -12.48
CA TYR A 333 -4.79 0.59 -12.00
C TYR A 333 -5.27 1.94 -12.54
N PHE A 334 -6.03 1.98 -13.65
CA PHE A 334 -6.74 3.19 -14.08
C PHE A 334 -7.74 3.68 -13.03
N SER A 335 -8.42 2.77 -12.32
CA SER A 335 -9.35 3.12 -11.23
C SER A 335 -8.64 3.75 -10.04
N ILE A 336 -7.35 3.46 -9.84
CA ILE A 336 -6.51 4.17 -8.85
C ILE A 336 -6.15 5.56 -9.37
N ALA A 337 -5.68 5.66 -10.61
CA ALA A 337 -5.30 6.91 -11.25
C ALA A 337 -6.47 7.91 -11.34
N GLU A 338 -7.70 7.41 -11.51
CA GLU A 338 -8.95 8.18 -11.56
C GLU A 338 -9.23 8.97 -10.28
N ILE A 339 -8.75 8.51 -9.12
CA ILE A 339 -8.94 9.18 -7.84
C ILE A 339 -8.24 10.54 -7.81
N ILE A 340 -7.10 10.69 -8.51
CA ILE A 340 -6.30 11.92 -8.53
C ILE A 340 -7.10 13.11 -9.08
N PRO A 341 -7.64 13.07 -10.32
CA PRO A 341 -8.45 14.16 -10.85
C PRO A 341 -9.78 14.33 -10.13
N LEU A 342 -10.42 13.25 -9.65
CA LEU A 342 -11.63 13.38 -8.83
C LEU A 342 -11.34 14.19 -7.54
N ALA A 343 -10.26 13.87 -6.85
CA ALA A 343 -9.82 14.63 -5.68
C ALA A 343 -9.48 16.08 -6.05
N TYR A 344 -8.88 16.33 -7.21
CA TYR A 344 -8.61 17.68 -7.70
C TYR A 344 -9.89 18.50 -7.88
N PHE A 345 -10.88 17.97 -8.58
CA PHE A 345 -12.15 18.65 -8.82
C PHE A 345 -12.91 18.97 -7.52
N GLU A 346 -12.61 18.26 -6.44
CA GLU A 346 -13.23 18.47 -5.12
C GLU A 346 -12.37 19.26 -4.14
N GLY A 347 -11.19 19.73 -4.55
CA GLY A 347 -10.26 20.44 -3.67
C GLY A 347 -9.67 19.56 -2.57
N LEU A 348 -9.37 18.30 -2.87
CA LEU A 348 -8.86 17.28 -1.96
C LEU A 348 -7.40 16.86 -2.26
N SER A 349 -6.76 17.39 -3.30
CA SER A 349 -5.46 16.92 -3.81
C SER A 349 -4.28 16.98 -2.82
N GLY A 350 -4.34 17.81 -1.77
CA GLY A 350 -3.28 17.90 -0.75
C GLY A 350 -3.41 16.88 0.40
N HIS A 351 -4.42 16.02 0.35
CA HIS A 351 -4.78 15.11 1.44
C HIS A 351 -4.72 13.64 1.03
N ILE A 352 -4.11 13.31 -0.12
CA ILE A 352 -4.14 11.97 -0.68
C ILE A 352 -2.75 11.47 -1.04
N LYS A 353 -2.53 10.17 -0.87
CA LYS A 353 -1.37 9.43 -1.36
C LYS A 353 -1.76 8.00 -1.71
N PHE A 354 -0.91 7.32 -2.47
CA PHE A 354 -1.19 5.99 -3.00
C PHE A 354 -0.10 5.01 -2.58
N GLY A 355 -0.51 3.83 -2.12
CA GLY A 355 0.40 2.73 -1.79
C GLY A 355 1.23 2.29 -2.99
N GLN A 356 2.47 1.87 -2.72
CA GLN A 356 3.37 1.33 -3.73
C GLN A 356 3.23 -0.18 -3.81
N ARG A 357 3.42 -0.75 -5.00
CA ARG A 357 3.55 -2.20 -5.15
C ARG A 357 4.76 -2.74 -4.38
N ASP A 358 5.78 -1.90 -4.20
CA ASP A 358 7.04 -2.23 -3.52
C ASP A 358 6.95 -2.08 -1.99
N ASP A 359 5.91 -1.41 -1.46
CA ASP A 359 5.70 -1.25 -0.02
C ASP A 359 5.35 -2.58 0.67
N ILE A 360 5.06 -3.61 -0.12
CA ILE A 360 4.32 -4.77 0.35
C ILE A 360 5.14 -6.05 0.13
N ASP A 361 5.04 -7.01 1.07
CA ASP A 361 5.79 -8.29 1.03
C ASP A 361 5.24 -9.35 0.05
N ASP A 362 6.08 -9.77 -0.90
CA ASP A 362 6.02 -11.09 -1.59
C ASP A 362 4.63 -11.55 -2.11
N PHE A 363 3.95 -10.73 -2.92
CA PHE A 363 2.66 -11.08 -3.54
C PHE A 363 2.77 -11.93 -4.81
N GLN A 364 1.69 -12.65 -5.07
CA GLN A 364 1.47 -13.32 -6.35
C GLN A 364 0.86 -12.38 -7.40
N SER A 365 -0.03 -11.46 -7.00
CA SER A 365 -0.76 -10.55 -7.91
C SER A 365 -1.05 -9.19 -7.26
N THR A 366 -0.90 -8.12 -8.04
CA THR A 366 -1.15 -6.72 -7.62
C THR A 366 -2.12 -6.02 -8.57
N ALA A 367 -2.66 -4.88 -8.13
CA ALA A 367 -3.43 -3.99 -8.99
C ALA A 367 -2.62 -3.60 -10.24
N SER A 368 -3.20 -3.79 -11.42
CA SER A 368 -2.51 -3.63 -12.70
C SER A 368 -3.45 -3.21 -13.83
N ILE A 369 -2.90 -2.79 -14.95
CA ILE A 369 -3.65 -2.61 -16.21
C ILE A 369 -3.42 -3.88 -17.04
N PRO A 370 -4.44 -4.73 -17.23
CA PRO A 370 -4.28 -5.95 -18.01
C PRO A 370 -4.13 -5.62 -19.51
N SER A 371 -3.31 -6.40 -20.22
CA SER A 371 -3.22 -6.31 -21.68
C SER A 371 -4.51 -6.81 -22.34
N LEU A 372 -4.94 -6.15 -23.42
CA LEU A 372 -6.10 -6.59 -24.21
C LEU A 372 -5.85 -7.92 -24.94
N GLU A 373 -4.61 -8.18 -25.35
CA GLU A 373 -4.24 -9.43 -26.05
C GLU A 373 -4.17 -10.62 -25.11
N ASN A 374 -3.69 -10.39 -23.88
CA ASN A 374 -3.54 -11.40 -22.84
C ASN A 374 -3.83 -10.77 -21.47
N PRO A 375 -5.06 -10.93 -20.94
CA PRO A 375 -5.45 -10.35 -19.66
C PRO A 375 -4.69 -10.88 -18.44
N GLN A 376 -3.90 -11.96 -18.58
CA GLN A 376 -3.01 -12.45 -17.53
C GLN A 376 -1.68 -11.69 -17.47
N MET A 377 -1.39 -10.83 -18.46
CA MET A 377 -0.17 -10.02 -18.55
C MET A 377 -0.47 -8.54 -18.33
N PHE A 378 0.54 -7.79 -17.90
CA PHE A 378 0.42 -6.34 -17.73
C PHE A 378 0.55 -5.66 -19.10
N SER A 379 -0.26 -4.63 -19.33
CA SER A 379 -0.09 -3.71 -20.45
C SER A 379 1.20 -2.90 -20.30
N ILE A 380 1.83 -2.49 -21.41
CA ILE A 380 2.95 -1.54 -21.38
C ILE A 380 2.57 -0.22 -20.69
N PHE A 381 1.30 0.18 -20.80
CA PHE A 381 0.80 1.41 -20.19
C PHE A 381 0.71 1.30 -18.66
N ASP A 382 0.65 0.08 -18.09
CA ASP A 382 0.66 -0.14 -16.65
C ASP A 382 1.84 0.57 -15.97
N PHE A 383 3.05 0.40 -16.51
CA PHE A 383 4.24 1.06 -15.99
C PHE A 383 4.14 2.58 -16.05
N MET A 384 3.57 3.13 -17.13
CA MET A 384 3.45 4.58 -17.31
C MET A 384 2.45 5.17 -16.33
N VAL A 385 1.28 4.53 -16.16
CA VAL A 385 0.25 4.97 -15.20
C VAL A 385 0.75 4.82 -13.78
N TYR A 386 1.36 3.68 -13.43
CA TYR A 386 1.95 3.46 -12.11
C TYR A 386 2.93 4.57 -11.77
N ASN A 387 3.89 4.87 -12.65
CA ASN A 387 4.87 5.93 -12.41
C ASN A 387 4.24 7.33 -12.33
N ALA A 388 3.20 7.62 -13.11
CA ALA A 388 2.49 8.90 -13.01
C ALA A 388 1.88 9.08 -11.61
N VAL A 389 1.21 8.04 -11.09
CA VAL A 389 0.64 8.03 -9.73
C VAL A 389 1.74 8.17 -8.67
N GLN A 390 2.85 7.44 -8.79
CA GLN A 390 3.95 7.52 -7.82
C GLN A 390 4.67 8.87 -7.84
N ARG A 391 4.76 9.52 -9.00
CA ARG A 391 5.29 10.90 -9.08
C ARG A 391 4.35 11.91 -8.46
N PHE A 392 3.04 11.74 -8.66
CA PHE A 392 2.03 12.56 -8.00
C PHE A 392 2.13 12.44 -6.47
N ASN A 393 2.43 11.27 -5.89
CA ASN A 393 2.75 11.18 -4.46
C ASN A 393 3.85 12.18 -4.06
N ALA A 394 4.94 12.23 -4.83
CA ALA A 394 6.13 13.01 -4.48
C ALA A 394 5.99 14.53 -4.68
N ASP A 395 5.21 15.00 -5.65
CA ASP A 395 5.10 16.43 -5.98
C ASP A 395 3.71 17.05 -5.75
N GLN A 396 2.66 16.21 -5.75
CA GLN A 396 1.25 16.58 -5.69
C GLN A 396 0.82 17.56 -6.81
N ASP A 397 1.48 17.51 -7.97
CA ASP A 397 1.21 18.37 -9.12
C ASP A 397 0.31 17.64 -10.14
N ILE A 398 -0.97 18.03 -10.18
CA ILE A 398 -1.97 17.50 -11.11
C ILE A 398 -1.60 17.72 -12.59
N TRP A 399 -0.93 18.82 -12.92
CA TRP A 399 -0.55 19.13 -14.30
C TRP A 399 0.67 18.32 -14.73
N MET A 400 1.59 18.06 -13.79
CA MET A 400 2.71 17.15 -14.04
C MET A 400 2.21 15.72 -14.21
N PHE A 401 1.23 15.31 -13.40
CA PHE A 401 0.51 14.05 -13.58
C PHE A 401 -0.15 13.96 -14.97
N CYS A 402 -0.82 15.00 -15.45
CA CYS A 402 -1.38 15.02 -16.81
C CYS A 402 -0.31 14.92 -17.91
N ALA A 403 0.84 15.59 -17.72
CA ALA A 403 1.97 15.45 -18.64
C ALA A 403 2.53 14.02 -18.64
N ASP A 404 2.60 13.39 -17.46
CA ASP A 404 3.01 12.00 -17.27
C ASP A 404 2.05 11.00 -17.94
N MET A 405 0.75 11.28 -17.87
CA MET A 405 -0.32 10.46 -18.45
C MET A 405 -0.58 10.72 -19.93
N SER A 406 0.06 11.73 -20.54
CA SER A 406 -0.27 12.20 -21.90
C SER A 406 -0.27 11.10 -22.97
N VAL A 407 0.79 10.29 -23.03
CA VAL A 407 0.91 9.16 -23.98
C VAL A 407 -0.20 8.13 -23.72
N VAL A 408 -0.46 7.81 -22.44
CA VAL A 408 -1.48 6.83 -22.07
C VAL A 408 -2.87 7.27 -22.51
N LEU A 409 -3.24 8.52 -22.21
CA LEU A 409 -4.58 9.04 -22.49
C LEU A 409 -4.83 9.31 -23.99
N GLU A 410 -3.77 9.44 -24.80
CA GLU A 410 -3.89 9.61 -26.26
C GLU A 410 -3.93 8.25 -26.98
N ASP A 411 -3.04 7.35 -26.57
CA ASP A 411 -2.67 6.19 -27.40
C ASP A 411 -3.14 4.84 -26.82
N SER A 412 -3.51 4.75 -25.54
CA SER A 412 -3.89 3.47 -24.92
C SER A 412 -5.30 3.00 -25.32
N PRO A 413 -5.43 1.83 -25.97
CA PRO A 413 -6.74 1.20 -26.16
C PRO A 413 -7.31 0.66 -24.83
N GLU A 414 -6.47 0.20 -23.89
CA GLU A 414 -6.88 -0.26 -22.56
C GLU A 414 -7.62 0.84 -21.79
N PHE A 415 -7.14 2.09 -21.88
CA PHE A 415 -7.80 3.23 -21.25
C PHE A 415 -9.24 3.40 -21.76
N ARG A 416 -9.44 3.32 -23.08
CA ARG A 416 -10.76 3.47 -23.70
C ARG A 416 -11.72 2.35 -23.30
N VAL A 417 -11.22 1.11 -23.28
CA VAL A 417 -11.99 -0.08 -22.85
C VAL A 417 -12.38 0.05 -21.37
N TRP A 418 -11.43 0.43 -20.51
CA TRP A 418 -11.70 0.65 -19.09
C TRP A 418 -12.74 1.76 -18.88
N GLU A 419 -12.58 2.91 -19.55
CA GLU A 419 -13.48 4.05 -19.40
C GLU A 419 -14.90 3.70 -19.82
N GLU A 420 -15.07 3.03 -20.96
CA GLU A 420 -16.37 2.58 -21.44
C GLU A 420 -17.00 1.54 -20.50
N ALA A 421 -16.20 0.64 -19.91
CA ALA A 421 -16.70 -0.35 -18.96
C ALA A 421 -17.22 0.27 -17.65
N ILE A 422 -16.58 1.35 -17.17
CA ILE A 422 -16.96 2.01 -15.90
C ILE A 422 -18.04 3.07 -16.09
N TYR A 423 -17.97 3.85 -17.18
CA TYR A 423 -18.79 5.04 -17.41
C TYR A 423 -19.78 4.91 -18.56
N GLY A 424 -19.73 3.82 -19.33
CA GLY A 424 -20.65 3.51 -20.42
C GLY A 424 -20.35 4.23 -21.75
N LYS A 425 -19.40 5.18 -21.75
CA LYS A 425 -18.87 5.84 -22.95
C LYS A 425 -17.53 6.52 -22.67
N GLN A 426 -16.77 6.75 -23.72
CA GLN A 426 -15.49 7.46 -23.65
C GLN A 426 -15.68 8.96 -23.38
N GLY A 427 -14.69 9.58 -22.72
CA GLY A 427 -14.64 11.01 -22.41
C GLY A 427 -15.28 11.43 -21.08
N GLU A 428 -15.89 10.50 -20.32
CA GLU A 428 -16.65 10.83 -19.11
C GLU A 428 -15.85 10.68 -17.80
N SER A 429 -14.75 9.92 -17.82
CA SER A 429 -13.89 9.79 -16.65
C SER A 429 -13.31 11.14 -16.22
N ALA A 430 -12.98 11.29 -14.94
CA ALA A 430 -12.26 12.44 -14.46
C ALA A 430 -10.87 12.56 -15.10
N LEU A 431 -10.21 11.45 -15.44
CA LEU A 431 -8.99 11.42 -16.26
C LEU A 431 -9.20 12.09 -17.63
N SER A 432 -10.25 11.73 -18.36
CA SER A 432 -10.58 12.37 -19.65
C SER A 432 -10.89 13.85 -19.49
N ARG A 433 -11.66 14.23 -18.47
CA ARG A 433 -12.04 15.63 -18.21
C ARG A 433 -10.85 16.49 -17.84
N ILE A 434 -9.99 16.05 -16.91
CA ILE A 434 -8.80 16.84 -16.53
C ILE A 434 -7.82 16.98 -17.70
N PHE A 435 -7.73 15.96 -18.55
CA PHE A 435 -6.83 15.98 -19.70
C PHE A 435 -7.33 16.93 -20.80
N ALA A 436 -8.65 17.04 -20.98
CA ALA A 436 -9.25 18.05 -21.84
C ALA A 436 -8.95 19.48 -21.36
N GLU A 437 -9.01 19.73 -20.04
CA GLU A 437 -8.59 21.02 -19.46
C GLU A 437 -7.09 21.26 -19.65
N TYR A 438 -6.27 20.24 -19.42
CA TYR A 438 -4.82 20.30 -19.61
C TYR A 438 -4.42 20.68 -21.04
N LYS A 439 -5.09 20.12 -22.07
CA LYS A 439 -4.82 20.45 -23.48
C LYS A 439 -5.05 21.92 -23.84
N GLN A 440 -5.86 22.63 -23.05
CA GLN A 440 -6.13 24.06 -23.23
C GLN A 440 -5.13 24.95 -22.49
N LYS A 441 -4.28 24.39 -21.61
CA LYS A 441 -3.30 25.16 -20.84
C LYS A 441 -2.10 25.54 -21.71
N ILE A 442 -1.63 26.77 -21.53
CA ILE A 442 -0.30 27.18 -21.99
C ILE A 442 0.71 26.65 -20.98
N LEU A 443 1.39 25.57 -21.35
CA LEU A 443 2.33 24.88 -20.46
C LEU A 443 3.76 25.36 -20.67
N GLY A 444 4.49 25.50 -19.56
CA GLY A 444 5.91 25.81 -19.55
C GLY A 444 6.78 24.69 -20.15
N ASP A 445 8.05 25.01 -20.41
CA ASP A 445 8.99 24.09 -21.07
C ASP A 445 9.29 22.83 -20.26
N ASN A 446 9.11 22.88 -18.93
CA ASN A 446 9.23 21.72 -18.05
C ASN A 446 8.20 20.62 -18.40
N TYR A 447 6.93 20.97 -18.62
CA TYR A 447 5.88 20.01 -18.99
C TYR A 447 6.10 19.45 -20.40
N LYS A 448 6.49 20.30 -21.36
CA LYS A 448 6.84 19.83 -22.73
C LYS A 448 7.99 18.83 -22.71
N SER A 449 9.03 19.13 -21.93
CA SER A 449 10.17 18.24 -21.72
C SER A 449 9.74 16.92 -21.08
N ARG A 450 8.77 16.98 -20.15
CA ARG A 450 8.20 15.78 -19.52
C ARG A 450 7.44 14.90 -20.51
N ILE A 451 6.59 15.48 -21.36
CA ILE A 451 5.89 14.73 -22.41
C ILE A 451 6.89 14.08 -23.37
N ALA A 452 7.93 14.82 -23.78
CA ALA A 452 8.98 14.28 -24.64
C ALA A 452 9.72 13.11 -23.97
N PHE A 453 9.95 13.19 -22.65
CA PHE A 453 10.48 12.08 -21.86
C PHE A 453 9.52 10.89 -21.86
N GLN A 454 8.22 11.08 -21.64
CA GLN A 454 7.26 9.97 -21.65
C GLN A 454 7.12 9.30 -23.01
N LYS A 455 7.15 10.06 -24.11
CA LYS A 455 7.21 9.51 -25.48
C LYS A 455 8.45 8.66 -25.73
N LYS A 456 9.55 8.95 -25.04
CA LYS A 456 10.76 8.14 -25.10
C LYS A 456 10.63 6.87 -24.27
N VAL A 457 10.03 6.96 -23.08
CA VAL A 457 9.68 5.79 -22.25
C VAL A 457 8.74 4.85 -23.01
N GLY A 458 7.64 5.36 -23.58
CA GLY A 458 6.68 4.58 -24.35
C GLY A 458 7.35 3.77 -25.47
N ARG A 459 8.18 4.43 -26.31
CA ARG A 459 8.95 3.75 -27.37
C ARG A 459 9.88 2.66 -26.86
N ILE A 460 10.48 2.83 -25.68
CA ILE A 460 11.33 1.79 -25.08
C ILE A 460 10.48 0.58 -24.67
N LEU A 461 9.31 0.83 -24.05
CA LEU A 461 8.40 -0.22 -23.63
C LEU A 461 7.81 -0.98 -24.82
N GLU A 462 7.40 -0.27 -25.87
CA GLU A 462 6.98 -0.88 -27.14
C GLU A 462 8.08 -1.77 -27.74
N SER A 463 9.32 -1.29 -27.75
CA SER A 463 10.45 -2.06 -28.29
C SER A 463 10.76 -3.30 -27.44
N ILE A 464 10.61 -3.21 -26.11
CA ILE A 464 10.74 -4.35 -25.21
C ILE A 464 9.67 -5.41 -25.50
N GLU A 465 8.42 -4.97 -25.71
CA GLU A 465 7.28 -5.87 -25.89
C GLU A 465 7.27 -6.51 -27.29
N TYR A 466 7.45 -5.70 -28.34
CA TYR A 466 7.20 -6.09 -29.73
C TYR A 466 8.46 -6.32 -30.55
N ASP A 467 9.55 -5.58 -30.30
CA ASP A 467 10.78 -5.69 -31.12
C ASP A 467 11.78 -6.72 -30.56
N ASN A 468 11.77 -6.94 -29.24
CA ASN A 468 12.69 -7.87 -28.59
C ASN A 468 12.03 -9.22 -28.28
N ARG A 469 11.72 -9.97 -29.35
CA ARG A 469 11.10 -11.31 -29.24
C ARG A 469 11.81 -12.23 -28.27
N ASP A 470 13.15 -12.24 -28.23
CA ASP A 470 13.89 -13.12 -27.33
C ASP A 470 13.63 -12.79 -25.84
N LEU A 471 13.49 -11.50 -25.49
CA LEU A 471 13.17 -11.08 -24.13
C LEU A 471 11.70 -11.31 -23.78
N SER A 472 10.78 -10.95 -24.68
CA SER A 472 9.34 -11.10 -24.45
C SER A 472 8.89 -12.57 -24.50
N GLU A 473 9.46 -13.41 -25.38
CA GLU A 473 9.24 -14.86 -25.41
C GLU A 473 9.82 -15.54 -24.17
N LYS A 474 11.05 -15.20 -23.72
CA LYS A 474 11.60 -15.75 -22.46
C LYS A 474 10.74 -15.42 -21.24
N LEU A 475 10.19 -14.20 -21.17
CA LEU A 475 9.24 -13.79 -20.14
C LEU A 475 7.96 -14.62 -20.20
N ARG A 476 7.38 -14.74 -21.40
CA ARG A 476 6.10 -15.43 -21.63
C ARG A 476 6.22 -16.94 -21.42
N GLU A 477 7.33 -17.58 -21.80
CA GLU A 477 7.53 -19.03 -21.73
C GLU A 477 8.03 -19.52 -20.36
N LYS A 478 9.01 -18.81 -19.77
CA LYS A 478 9.71 -19.27 -18.56
C LYS A 478 9.27 -18.54 -17.29
N GLY A 479 8.35 -17.58 -17.38
CA GLY A 479 7.84 -16.80 -16.25
C GLY A 479 8.97 -16.22 -15.39
N LYS A 480 8.85 -16.33 -14.05
CA LYS A 480 9.89 -15.87 -13.11
C LYS A 480 11.27 -16.53 -13.33
N GLN A 481 11.35 -17.76 -13.84
CA GLN A 481 12.64 -18.42 -14.13
C GLN A 481 13.32 -17.85 -15.39
N GLY A 482 12.52 -17.35 -16.34
CA GLY A 482 12.98 -16.55 -17.49
C GLY A 482 13.46 -15.16 -17.13
N ALA A 483 13.15 -14.68 -15.91
CA ALA A 483 13.45 -13.33 -15.47
C ALA A 483 14.92 -13.07 -15.08
N SER A 484 15.76 -14.11 -15.04
CA SER A 484 17.20 -13.94 -14.82
C SER A 484 17.84 -13.10 -15.94
N GLY A 485 18.45 -11.96 -15.58
CA GLY A 485 19.06 -11.02 -16.53
C GLY A 485 18.11 -9.97 -17.13
N ILE A 486 16.79 -10.08 -16.91
CA ILE A 486 15.82 -9.09 -17.38
C ILE A 486 16.02 -7.71 -16.77
N PRO A 487 16.26 -7.56 -15.45
CA PRO A 487 16.58 -6.25 -14.89
C PRO A 487 17.77 -5.58 -15.59
N ALA A 488 18.81 -6.34 -15.93
CA ALA A 488 19.97 -5.82 -16.66
C ALA A 488 19.62 -5.44 -18.12
N ALA A 489 18.81 -6.25 -18.80
CA ALA A 489 18.34 -5.95 -20.15
C ALA A 489 17.46 -4.69 -20.19
N LEU A 490 16.51 -4.56 -19.25
CA LEU A 490 15.70 -3.35 -19.07
C LEU A 490 16.58 -2.14 -18.78
N HIS A 491 17.49 -2.25 -17.80
CA HIS A 491 18.42 -1.18 -17.46
C HIS A 491 19.25 -0.75 -18.69
N ALA A 492 19.73 -1.70 -19.49
CA ALA A 492 20.46 -1.40 -20.72
C ALA A 492 19.59 -0.69 -21.77
N SER A 493 18.34 -1.12 -21.98
CA SER A 493 17.39 -0.48 -22.90
C SER A 493 17.15 0.98 -22.51
N PHE A 494 16.88 1.26 -21.24
CA PHE A 494 16.72 2.65 -20.76
C PHE A 494 18.02 3.45 -20.87
N SER A 495 19.15 2.88 -20.45
CA SER A 495 20.47 3.55 -20.45
C SER A 495 20.94 3.94 -21.84
N ARG A 496 20.72 3.11 -22.87
CA ARG A 496 21.08 3.42 -24.27
C ARG A 496 20.37 4.66 -24.80
N THR A 497 19.21 4.97 -24.24
CA THR A 497 18.49 6.18 -24.59
C THR A 497 18.93 7.37 -23.75
N GLY A 498 19.80 7.21 -22.75
CA GLY A 498 20.21 8.28 -21.84
C GLY A 498 19.19 8.55 -20.71
N ILE A 499 18.28 7.60 -20.44
CA ILE A 499 17.44 7.63 -19.24
C ILE A 499 18.19 6.89 -18.13
N LYS A 500 18.48 7.60 -17.04
CA LYS A 500 19.09 7.01 -15.85
C LYS A 500 18.03 6.24 -15.06
N VAL A 501 18.29 4.98 -14.77
CA VAL A 501 17.43 4.13 -13.94
C VAL A 501 18.05 4.01 -12.56
N HIS A 502 17.27 4.27 -11.53
CA HIS A 502 17.64 4.03 -10.15
C HIS A 502 16.83 2.84 -9.63
N VAL A 503 17.51 1.84 -9.07
CA VAL A 503 16.86 0.63 -8.56
C VAL A 503 16.56 0.82 -7.08
N SER A 504 15.27 0.87 -6.71
CA SER A 504 14.81 0.79 -5.33
C SER A 504 14.66 -0.68 -4.93
N GLU A 505 15.77 -1.35 -4.66
CA GLU A 505 15.72 -2.73 -4.17
C GLU A 505 15.36 -2.74 -2.68
N LYS A 506 14.20 -3.32 -2.36
CA LYS A 506 13.82 -3.72 -1.00
C LYS A 506 14.86 -4.71 -0.49
N GLN A 507 15.59 -4.31 0.54
CA GLN A 507 16.57 -5.19 1.17
C GLN A 507 15.86 -6.05 2.19
N ASN A 508 15.84 -7.36 1.95
CA ASN A 508 15.49 -8.35 2.95
C ASN A 508 16.81 -8.80 3.61
N PHE A 509 16.82 -8.90 4.94
CA PHE A 509 18.03 -9.22 5.70
C PHE A 509 17.97 -10.61 6.34
#